data_AF-A0A847UWX3-F1
#
_entry.id   AF-A0A847UWX3-F1
#
_cell.length_a   1.000
_cell.length_b   1.000
_cell.length_c   1.000
_cell.angle_alpha   90.00
_cell.angle_beta   90.00
_cell.angle_gamma   90.00
#
_symmetry.space_group_name_H-M   'P 1'
#
loop_
_entity.id
_entity.type
_entity.pdbx_description
1 polymer ?
#
loop_
_entity_poly.entity_id
_entity_poly.type
_entity_poly.pdbx_seq_one_letter_code
_entity_poly.pdbx_strand_id
1 'polypeptide(L)'
;MDLSKFLVDNHRGISAQWVEAIIQTYPSEGAKFFSGSANQFANPVGHTFRNNIEKMFLNLAKGADVAECTKELDGILRIRAVQGFSPSVALCFVPALKEIVHRELEKAAGPDVVDAMLRDWNLTVDRLTMLGFDLYMNCREVLWQQKANQLYSRTHKLLEKANLLKDEEITG
;
A
#
# COMPACT_ATOMS: atom_id res chain seq x y z
N MET A 1 -30.48 -4.32 6.13
CA MET A 1 -29.45 -4.82 5.22
C MET A 1 -28.21 -5.13 6.05
N ASP A 2 -27.60 -6.30 5.86
CA ASP A 2 -26.34 -6.64 6.54
C ASP A 2 -25.15 -6.12 5.71
N LEU A 3 -24.32 -5.27 6.32
CA LEU A 3 -23.17 -4.66 5.66
C LEU A 3 -22.13 -5.71 5.26
N SER A 4 -21.82 -6.66 6.16
CA SER A 4 -20.80 -7.67 5.90
C SER A 4 -21.15 -8.50 4.67
N LYS A 5 -22.40 -9.00 4.63
CA LYS A 5 -22.93 -9.72 3.46
C LYS A 5 -22.88 -8.87 2.19
N PHE A 6 -23.30 -7.61 2.23
CA PHE A 6 -23.23 -6.73 1.06
C PHE A 6 -21.80 -6.57 0.51
N LEU A 7 -20.83 -6.33 1.40
CA LEU A 7 -19.44 -6.15 1.01
C LEU A 7 -18.88 -7.43 0.38
N VAL A 8 -19.16 -8.60 0.97
CA VAL A 8 -18.75 -9.89 0.43
C VAL A 8 -19.40 -10.15 -0.94
N ASP A 9 -20.69 -9.90 -1.09
CA ASP A 9 -21.42 -10.12 -2.35
C ASP A 9 -20.91 -9.21 -3.48
N ASN A 10 -20.45 -8.00 -3.15
CA ASN A 10 -19.98 -7.00 -4.12
C ASN A 10 -18.45 -6.87 -4.22
N HIS A 11 -17.69 -7.79 -3.60
CA HIS A 11 -16.24 -7.65 -3.44
C HIS A 11 -15.47 -7.46 -4.75
N ARG A 12 -15.86 -8.13 -5.83
CA ARG A 12 -15.15 -8.02 -7.12
C ARG A 12 -15.23 -6.62 -7.69
N GLY A 13 -16.42 -6.02 -7.68
CA GLY A 13 -16.66 -4.69 -8.20
C GLY A 13 -15.95 -3.63 -7.36
N ILE A 14 -16.05 -3.74 -6.03
CA ILE A 14 -15.38 -2.81 -5.11
C ILE A 14 -13.86 -2.94 -5.20
N SER A 15 -13.33 -4.17 -5.24
CA SER A 15 -11.88 -4.41 -5.37
C SER A 15 -11.33 -3.87 -6.69
N ALA A 16 -12.06 -4.00 -7.80
CA ALA A 16 -11.64 -3.44 -9.08
C ALA A 16 -11.55 -1.90 -9.02
N GLN A 17 -12.55 -1.24 -8.45
CA GLN A 17 -12.53 0.21 -8.23
C GLN A 17 -11.40 0.63 -7.29
N TRP A 18 -11.10 -0.19 -6.27
CA TRP A 18 -10.05 0.11 -5.30
C TRP A 18 -8.65 -0.05 -5.89
N VAL A 19 -8.43 -1.06 -6.75
CA VAL A 19 -7.21 -1.18 -7.57
C VAL A 19 -7.06 0.03 -8.49
N GLU A 20 -8.13 0.47 -9.13
CA GLU A 20 -8.10 1.64 -10.00
C GLU A 20 -7.67 2.90 -9.25
N ALA A 21 -8.13 3.07 -8.00
CA ALA A 21 -7.69 4.17 -7.13
C ALA A 21 -6.16 4.15 -6.87
N ILE A 22 -5.51 2.99 -6.89
CA ILE A 22 -4.04 2.89 -6.85
C ILE A 22 -3.45 3.30 -8.20
N ILE A 23 -3.97 2.75 -9.30
CA ILE A 23 -3.42 2.95 -10.65
C ILE A 23 -3.48 4.43 -11.05
N GLN A 24 -4.54 5.14 -10.68
CA GLN A 24 -4.72 6.57 -10.98
C GLN A 24 -3.70 7.50 -10.31
N THR A 25 -2.93 6.99 -9.33
CA THR A 25 -1.84 7.75 -8.72
C THR A 25 -0.57 7.77 -9.57
N TYR A 26 -0.50 6.94 -10.60
CA TYR A 26 0.63 6.89 -11.52
C TYR A 26 0.40 7.88 -12.67
N PRO A 27 1.47 8.52 -13.19
CA PRO A 27 1.38 9.30 -14.42
C PRO A 27 0.74 8.49 -15.56
N SER A 28 0.11 9.18 -16.51
CA SER A 28 -0.71 8.58 -17.58
C SER A 28 -0.04 7.43 -18.35
N GLU A 29 1.29 7.46 -18.49
CA GLU A 29 2.08 6.37 -19.10
C GLU A 29 2.17 5.12 -18.20
N GLY A 30 2.39 5.30 -16.90
CA GLY A 30 2.40 4.21 -15.91
C GLY A 30 1.00 3.62 -15.69
N ALA A 31 -0.04 4.45 -15.67
CA ALA A 31 -1.42 4.01 -15.54
C ALA A 31 -1.85 3.08 -16.70
N LYS A 32 -1.43 3.38 -17.94
CA LYS A 32 -1.66 2.53 -19.11
C LYS A 32 -0.93 1.19 -19.02
N PHE A 33 0.28 1.18 -18.46
CA PHE A 33 1.06 -0.05 -18.28
C PHE A 33 0.41 -1.01 -17.28
N PHE A 34 -0.10 -0.49 -16.15
CA PHE A 34 -0.71 -1.32 -15.12
C PHE A 34 -2.16 -1.76 -15.45
N SER A 35 -2.87 -1.02 -16.30
CA SER A 35 -4.23 -1.36 -16.77
C SER A 35 -4.27 -2.31 -17.97
N GLY A 36 -3.23 -2.34 -18.81
CA GLY A 36 -3.29 -2.96 -20.15
C GLY A 36 -3.12 -4.48 -20.27
N SER A 37 -2.66 -5.20 -19.24
CA SER A 37 -2.47 -6.66 -19.34
C SER A 37 -2.80 -7.41 -18.05
N ALA A 38 -3.64 -8.45 -18.17
CA ALA A 38 -3.97 -9.41 -17.12
C ALA A 38 -2.88 -10.49 -16.93
N ASN A 39 -1.90 -10.55 -17.83
CA ASN A 39 -0.80 -11.51 -17.72
C ASN A 39 0.19 -11.06 -16.64
N GLN A 40 0.33 -11.88 -15.58
CA GLN A 40 1.23 -11.61 -14.45
C GLN A 40 2.70 -11.42 -14.84
N PHE A 41 3.16 -12.01 -15.96
CA PHE A 41 4.54 -11.86 -16.43
C PHE A 41 4.75 -10.55 -17.19
N ALA A 42 3.70 -10.05 -17.85
CA ALA A 42 3.73 -8.77 -18.53
C ALA A 42 3.47 -7.59 -17.57
N ASN A 43 2.77 -7.84 -16.46
CA ASN A 43 2.34 -6.82 -15.50
C ASN A 43 2.38 -7.34 -14.04
N PRO A 44 3.58 -7.64 -13.50
CA PRO A 44 3.72 -8.23 -12.16
C PRO A 44 3.25 -7.30 -11.04
N VAL A 45 3.42 -5.99 -11.22
CA VAL A 45 2.98 -4.97 -10.25
C VAL A 45 1.46 -4.88 -10.23
N GLY A 46 0.80 -4.79 -11.39
CA GLY A 46 -0.66 -4.76 -11.47
C GLY A 46 -1.29 -6.06 -10.95
N HIS A 47 -0.67 -7.22 -11.19
CA HIS A 47 -1.11 -8.47 -10.59
C HIS A 47 -1.01 -8.45 -9.06
N THR A 48 0.11 -7.96 -8.52
CA THR A 48 0.31 -7.83 -7.07
C THR A 48 -0.76 -6.93 -6.45
N PHE A 49 -1.05 -5.77 -7.06
CA PHE A 49 -2.09 -4.87 -6.57
C PHE A 49 -3.46 -5.55 -6.55
N ARG A 50 -3.88 -6.20 -7.64
CA ARG A 50 -5.18 -6.89 -7.70
C ARG A 50 -5.33 -7.97 -6.63
N ASN A 51 -4.37 -8.88 -6.55
CA ASN A 51 -4.42 -10.00 -5.60
C ASN A 51 -4.39 -9.53 -4.14
N ASN A 52 -3.55 -8.54 -3.82
CA ASN A 52 -3.44 -8.05 -2.45
C ASN A 52 -4.68 -7.23 -2.05
N ILE A 53 -5.22 -6.41 -2.96
CA ILE A 53 -6.43 -5.64 -2.72
C ILE A 53 -7.64 -6.54 -2.52
N GLU A 54 -7.83 -7.56 -3.36
CA GLU A 54 -8.96 -8.47 -3.23
C GLU A 54 -8.94 -9.23 -1.90
N LYS A 55 -7.77 -9.75 -1.50
CA LYS A 55 -7.59 -10.43 -0.21
C LYS A 55 -7.84 -9.51 0.97
N MET A 56 -7.22 -8.33 0.96
CA MET A 56 -7.40 -7.32 2.01
C MET A 56 -8.86 -6.90 2.11
N PHE A 57 -9.53 -6.64 0.99
CA PHE A 57 -10.94 -6.28 0.98
C PHE A 57 -11.82 -7.39 1.56
N LEU A 58 -11.60 -8.65 1.18
CA LEU A 58 -12.35 -9.78 1.72
C LEU A 58 -12.13 -9.98 3.22
N ASN A 59 -10.91 -9.77 3.71
CA ASN A 59 -10.63 -9.84 5.16
C ASN A 59 -11.39 -8.75 5.91
N LEU A 60 -11.30 -7.51 5.44
CA LEU A 60 -12.04 -6.39 6.03
C LEU A 60 -13.54 -6.68 6.00
N ALA A 61 -14.10 -7.12 4.86
CA ALA A 61 -15.54 -7.37 4.68
C ALA A 61 -16.09 -8.43 5.64
N LYS A 62 -15.25 -9.39 6.04
CA LYS A 62 -15.56 -10.43 7.02
C LYS A 62 -15.36 -9.99 8.48
N GLY A 63 -14.94 -8.74 8.70
CA GLY A 63 -14.72 -8.18 10.04
C GLY A 63 -13.41 -8.65 10.68
N ALA A 64 -12.42 -9.07 9.89
CA ALA A 64 -11.10 -9.42 10.40
C ALA A 64 -10.38 -8.21 11.00
N ASP A 65 -9.41 -8.46 11.88
CA ASP A 65 -8.55 -7.41 12.41
C ASP A 65 -7.69 -6.80 11.28
N VAL A 66 -7.43 -5.48 11.33
CA VAL A 66 -6.58 -4.80 10.36
C VAL A 66 -5.16 -5.37 10.32
N ALA A 67 -4.67 -5.94 11.43
CA ALA A 67 -3.40 -6.64 11.50
C ALA A 67 -3.33 -7.87 10.58
N GLU A 68 -4.47 -8.50 10.27
CA GLU A 68 -4.52 -9.60 9.30
C GLU A 68 -4.26 -9.14 7.85
N CYS A 69 -4.32 -7.83 7.61
CA CYS A 69 -4.04 -7.24 6.29
C CYS A 69 -2.57 -6.82 6.14
N THR A 70 -1.73 -7.00 7.16
CA THR A 70 -0.33 -6.50 7.17
C THR A 70 0.48 -6.98 5.97
N LYS A 71 0.37 -8.27 5.62
CA LYS A 71 1.16 -8.86 4.52
C LYS A 71 0.76 -8.27 3.17
N GLU A 72 -0.52 -8.23 2.89
CA GLU A 72 -1.08 -7.70 1.63
C GLU A 72 -0.78 -6.20 1.48
N LEU A 73 -0.95 -5.46 2.57
CA LEU A 73 -0.69 -4.02 2.62
C LEU A 73 0.81 -3.69 2.46
N ASP A 74 1.71 -4.41 3.15
CA ASP A 74 3.16 -4.27 2.96
C ASP A 74 3.57 -4.52 1.51
N GLY A 75 3.01 -5.55 0.87
CA GLY A 75 3.32 -5.86 -0.53
C GLY A 75 3.03 -4.69 -1.49
N ILE A 76 1.94 -3.96 -1.26
CA ILE A 76 1.60 -2.76 -2.06
C ILE A 76 2.52 -1.60 -1.68
N LEU A 77 2.64 -1.31 -0.39
CA LEU A 77 3.36 -0.14 0.10
C LEU A 77 4.87 -0.22 -0.16
N ARG A 78 5.46 -1.41 -0.09
CA ARG A 78 6.86 -1.66 -0.40
C ARG A 78 7.19 -1.30 -1.85
N ILE A 79 6.34 -1.69 -2.81
CA ILE A 79 6.49 -1.29 -4.22
C ILE A 79 6.49 0.23 -4.33
N ARG A 80 5.52 0.90 -3.70
CA ARG A 80 5.37 2.36 -3.76
C ARG A 80 6.48 3.10 -3.01
N ALA A 81 7.05 2.51 -1.96
CA ALA A 81 8.21 3.04 -1.23
C ALA A 81 9.48 2.99 -2.10
N VAL A 82 9.72 1.86 -2.78
CA VAL A 82 10.84 1.71 -3.73
C VAL A 82 10.71 2.70 -4.89
N GLN A 83 9.49 2.95 -5.36
CA GLN A 83 9.19 3.94 -6.41
C GLN A 83 9.29 5.40 -5.93
N GLY A 84 9.49 5.64 -4.63
CA GLY A 84 9.77 6.98 -4.10
C GLY A 84 8.56 7.91 -3.98
N PHE A 85 7.33 7.38 -3.97
CA PHE A 85 6.13 8.18 -3.71
C PHE A 85 6.23 8.92 -2.36
N SER A 86 5.49 10.01 -2.16
CA SER A 86 5.31 10.58 -0.82
C SER A 86 4.41 9.66 0.02
N PRO A 87 4.44 9.74 1.37
CA PRO A 87 3.51 8.97 2.21
C PRO A 87 2.04 9.21 1.84
N SER A 88 1.65 10.47 1.62
CA SER A 88 0.27 10.82 1.25
C SER A 88 -0.18 10.15 -0.05
N VAL A 89 0.68 10.13 -1.07
CA VAL A 89 0.36 9.48 -2.35
C VAL A 89 0.39 7.96 -2.20
N ALA A 90 1.38 7.41 -1.49
CA ALA A 90 1.53 5.98 -1.26
C ALA A 90 0.35 5.35 -0.52
N LEU A 91 -0.36 6.14 0.31
CA LEU A 91 -1.49 5.66 1.12
C LEU A 91 -2.87 6.08 0.61
N CYS A 92 -3.00 7.07 -0.27
CA CYS A 92 -4.31 7.67 -0.60
C CYS A 92 -5.39 6.69 -1.06
N PHE A 93 -5.01 5.52 -1.59
CA PHE A 93 -5.95 4.46 -1.95
C PHE A 93 -6.71 3.90 -0.74
N VAL A 94 -6.10 3.85 0.46
CA VAL A 94 -6.74 3.29 1.66
C VAL A 94 -7.98 4.09 2.08
N PRO A 95 -7.90 5.42 2.34
CA PRO A 95 -9.10 6.21 2.64
C PRO A 95 -10.07 6.31 1.46
N ALA A 96 -9.60 6.19 0.21
CA ALA A 96 -10.48 6.15 -0.96
C ALA A 96 -11.47 4.97 -0.93
N LEU A 97 -11.18 3.89 -0.20
CA LEU A 97 -12.11 2.77 -0.01
C LEU A 97 -13.43 3.22 0.62
N LYS A 98 -13.40 4.20 1.52
CA LYS A 98 -14.60 4.70 2.20
C LYS A 98 -15.62 5.24 1.20
N GLU A 99 -15.14 6.07 0.27
CA GLU A 99 -15.96 6.67 -0.78
C GLU A 99 -16.49 5.61 -1.76
N ILE A 100 -15.64 4.64 -2.14
CA ILE A 100 -16.04 3.55 -3.03
C ILE A 100 -17.20 2.75 -2.40
N VAL A 101 -17.05 2.36 -1.13
CA VAL A 101 -18.06 1.59 -0.41
C VAL A 101 -19.31 2.42 -0.17
N HIS A 102 -19.17 3.71 0.20
CA HIS A 102 -20.29 4.63 0.38
C HIS A 102 -21.17 4.68 -0.87
N ARG A 103 -20.57 4.96 -2.03
CA ARG A 103 -21.29 5.04 -3.30
C ARG A 103 -21.97 3.73 -3.69
N GLU A 104 -21.32 2.59 -3.50
CA GLU A 104 -21.94 1.29 -3.80
C GLU A 104 -23.11 0.97 -2.86
N LEU A 105 -22.97 1.31 -1.57
CA LEU A 105 -24.02 1.10 -0.59
C LEU A 105 -25.22 2.04 -0.82
N GLU A 106 -24.97 3.30 -1.16
CA GLU A 106 -25.99 4.29 -1.49
C GLU A 106 -26.85 3.85 -2.67
N LYS A 107 -26.25 3.28 -3.72
CA LYS A 107 -26.99 2.71 -4.87
C LYS A 107 -27.91 1.56 -4.46
N ALA A 108 -27.55 0.79 -3.43
CA ALA A 108 -28.28 -0.40 -3.00
C ALA A 108 -29.33 -0.12 -1.92
N ALA A 109 -29.08 0.84 -1.02
CA ALA A 109 -29.87 1.08 0.18
C ALA A 109 -30.54 2.48 0.24
N GLY A 110 -30.15 3.41 -0.63
CA GLY A 110 -30.55 4.82 -0.57
C GLY A 110 -29.73 5.63 0.45
N PRO A 111 -29.69 6.97 0.33
CA PRO A 111 -28.74 7.83 1.05
C PRO A 111 -28.97 7.90 2.58
N ASP A 112 -30.21 7.78 3.05
CA ASP A 112 -30.59 8.11 4.43
C ASP A 112 -30.03 7.16 5.50
N VAL A 113 -29.54 5.97 5.12
CA VAL A 113 -29.11 4.92 6.06
C VAL A 113 -27.61 4.60 5.96
N VAL A 114 -26.92 5.10 4.94
CA VAL A 114 -25.53 4.74 4.60
C VAL A 114 -24.56 5.13 5.70
N ASP A 115 -24.63 6.38 6.18
CA ASP A 115 -23.68 6.91 7.18
C ASP A 115 -23.73 6.13 8.49
N ALA A 116 -24.93 5.75 8.94
CA ALA A 116 -25.11 4.97 10.15
C ALA A 116 -24.52 3.56 10.00
N MET A 117 -24.71 2.92 8.84
CA MET A 117 -24.16 1.59 8.55
C MET A 117 -22.62 1.60 8.43
N LEU A 118 -22.04 2.68 7.91
CA LEU A 118 -20.59 2.76 7.66
C LEU A 118 -19.77 3.32 8.82
N ARG A 119 -20.38 3.77 9.92
CA ARG A 119 -19.65 4.38 11.05
C ARG A 119 -18.48 3.53 11.54
N ASP A 120 -18.74 2.29 11.95
CA ASP A 120 -17.70 1.40 12.49
C ASP A 120 -16.74 0.90 11.42
N TRP A 121 -17.26 0.70 10.20
CA TRP A 121 -16.46 0.35 9.02
C TRP A 121 -15.42 1.42 8.71
N ASN A 122 -15.81 2.69 8.73
CA ASN A 122 -14.93 3.81 8.47
C ASN A 122 -13.80 3.91 9.49
N LEU A 123 -14.06 3.61 10.77
CA LEU A 123 -13.03 3.52 11.80
C LEU A 123 -12.03 2.38 11.54
N THR A 124 -12.49 1.24 11.00
CA THR A 124 -11.61 0.15 10.58
C THR A 124 -10.70 0.58 9.42
N VAL A 125 -11.23 1.31 8.44
CA VAL A 125 -10.42 1.86 7.34
C VAL A 125 -9.41 2.92 7.84
N ASP A 126 -9.76 3.72 8.85
CA ASP A 126 -8.80 4.64 9.48
C ASP A 126 -7.67 3.88 10.17
N ARG A 127 -7.98 2.83 10.93
CA ARG A 127 -6.95 1.97 11.55
C ARG A 127 -6.04 1.31 10.51
N LEU A 128 -6.60 0.86 9.39
CA LEU A 128 -5.82 0.32 8.27
C LEU A 128 -4.90 1.38 7.66
N THR A 129 -5.35 2.64 7.58
CA THR A 129 -4.54 3.77 7.11
C THR A 129 -3.36 4.02 8.04
N MET A 130 -3.58 4.00 9.36
CA MET A 130 -2.52 4.14 10.36
C MET A 130 -1.49 3.01 10.28
N LEU A 131 -1.95 1.76 10.21
CA LEU A 131 -1.07 0.60 10.00
C LEU A 131 -0.25 0.74 8.71
N GLY A 132 -0.90 1.19 7.62
CA GLY A 132 -0.22 1.43 6.36
C GLY A 132 0.87 2.49 6.49
N PHE A 133 0.68 3.50 7.34
CA PHE A 133 1.67 4.56 7.50
C PHE A 133 2.93 4.01 8.13
N ASP A 134 2.79 3.21 9.20
CA ASP A 134 3.90 2.56 9.88
C ASP A 134 4.67 1.62 8.93
N LEU A 135 3.95 0.78 8.18
CA LEU A 135 4.56 -0.14 7.20
C LEU A 135 5.34 0.61 6.12
N TYR A 136 4.76 1.69 5.59
CA TYR A 136 5.39 2.52 4.58
C TYR A 136 6.65 3.21 5.10
N MET A 137 6.58 3.79 6.31
CA MET A 137 7.70 4.48 6.93
C MET A 137 8.84 3.52 7.26
N ASN A 138 8.53 2.33 7.78
CA ASN A 138 9.52 1.29 7.99
C ASN A 138 10.22 0.89 6.67
N CYS A 139 9.47 0.73 5.57
CA CYS A 139 10.07 0.48 4.26
C CYS A 139 11.04 1.61 3.84
N ARG A 140 10.65 2.88 4.05
CA ARG A 140 11.49 4.03 3.71
C ARG A 140 12.74 4.10 4.58
N GLU A 141 12.64 3.80 5.86
CA GLU A 141 13.76 3.76 6.80
C GLU A 141 14.80 2.73 6.36
N VAL A 142 14.37 1.48 6.11
CA VAL A 142 15.25 0.42 5.62
C VAL A 142 15.94 0.81 4.31
N LEU A 143 15.20 1.39 3.36
CA LEU A 143 15.79 1.87 2.10
C LEU A 143 16.85 2.94 2.31
N TRP A 144 16.62 3.88 3.22
CA TRP A 144 17.59 4.94 3.51
C TRP A 144 18.81 4.42 4.27
N GLN A 145 18.62 3.51 5.22
CA GLN A 145 19.70 2.85 5.93
C GLN A 145 20.62 2.09 4.95
N GLN A 146 20.03 1.36 3.99
CA GLN A 146 20.79 0.69 2.94
C GLN A 146 21.58 1.66 2.06
N LYS A 147 20.97 2.78 1.64
CA LYS A 147 21.66 3.82 0.86
C LYS A 147 22.83 4.43 1.63
N ALA A 148 22.64 4.74 2.91
CA ALA A 148 23.68 5.29 3.78
C ALA A 148 24.85 4.30 3.94
N ASN A 149 24.55 3.03 4.21
CA ASN A 149 25.57 1.97 4.34
C ASN A 149 26.35 1.76 3.04
N GLN A 150 25.67 1.81 1.90
CA GLN A 150 26.33 1.74 0.58
C GLN A 150 27.26 2.92 0.34
N LEU A 151 26.83 4.14 0.67
CA LEU A 151 27.66 5.34 0.54
C LEU A 151 28.89 5.25 1.45
N TYR A 152 28.70 4.88 2.72
CA TYR A 152 29.78 4.68 3.68
C TYR A 152 30.79 3.65 3.18
N SER A 153 30.33 2.47 2.76
CA SER A 153 31.19 1.40 2.23
C SER A 153 31.99 1.83 1.00
N ARG A 154 31.36 2.57 0.08
CA ARG A 154 32.03 3.11 -1.12
C ARG A 154 33.10 4.13 -0.75
N THR A 155 32.77 5.08 0.13
CA THR A 155 33.72 6.11 0.57
C THR A 155 34.89 5.49 1.33
N HIS A 156 34.63 4.56 2.24
CA HIS A 156 35.67 3.85 2.98
C HIS A 156 36.64 3.13 2.03
N LYS A 157 36.13 2.37 1.06
CA LYS A 157 36.95 1.69 0.05
C LYS A 157 37.78 2.64 -0.82
N LEU A 158 37.27 3.85 -1.10
CA LEU A 158 38.02 4.86 -1.84
C LEU A 158 39.16 5.46 -1.00
N LEU A 159 38.90 5.74 0.28
CA LEU A 159 39.92 6.22 1.22
C LEU A 159 41.01 5.17 1.47
N GLU A 160 40.62 3.92 1.63
CA GLU A 160 41.52 2.77 1.75
C GLU A 160 42.44 2.67 0.53
N LYS A 161 41.87 2.68 -0.69
CA LYS A 161 42.66 2.67 -1.94
C LYS A 161 43.58 3.88 -2.13
N ALA A 162 43.20 5.03 -1.59
CA ALA A 162 44.00 6.24 -1.62
C ALA A 162 45.07 6.28 -0.52
N ASN A 163 45.15 5.25 0.34
CA ASN A 163 46.02 5.18 1.51
C ASN A 163 45.83 6.38 2.46
N LEU A 164 44.60 6.89 2.53
CA LEU A 164 44.21 8.04 3.36
C LEU A 164 43.62 7.62 4.71
N LEU A 165 43.38 6.32 4.91
CA LEU A 165 43.06 5.78 6.22
C LEU A 165 44.37 5.69 7.01
N LYS A 166 44.44 6.41 8.15
CA LYS A 166 45.50 6.16 9.11
C LYS A 166 45.20 4.84 9.79
N ASP A 167 46.19 3.96 9.88
CA ASP A 167 46.12 2.82 10.79
C ASP A 167 45.88 3.40 12.19
N GLU A 168 44.69 3.14 12.76
CA GLU A 168 44.49 3.40 14.18
C GLU A 168 45.39 2.41 14.91
N GLU A 169 46.53 2.89 15.43
CA GLU A 169 47.32 2.16 16.41
C GLU A 169 46.39 1.84 17.58
N ILE A 170 45.92 0.60 17.64
CA ILE A 170 45.26 0.03 18.81
C ILE A 170 46.33 0.01 19.90
N THR A 171 46.36 1.06 20.71
CA THR A 171 47.10 1.06 21.96
C THR A 171 46.36 0.12 22.89
N GLY A 172 47.03 -1.00 23.19
CA GLY A 172 46.52 -2.09 24.02
C GLY A 172 46.37 -1.76 25.49
#